data_AF-A0AAW8YFP6-F1
#
_entry.id   AF-A0AAW8YFP6-F1
#
_cell.length_a   1.000
_cell.length_b   1.000
_cell.length_c   1.000
_cell.angle_alpha   90.00
_cell.angle_beta   90.00
_cell.angle_gamma   90.00
#
_symmetry.space_group_name_H-M   'P 1'
#
loop_
_entity.id
_entity.type
_entity.pdbx_description
1 polymer ?
#
loop_
_entity_poly.entity_id
_entity_poly.type
_entity_poly.pdbx_seq_one_letter_code
_entity_poly.pdbx_strand_id
1 'polypeptide(L)'
;MLTYLLEITANQIDKTMTTTVAVSTNQAWSLSHQLKMQTLLNVFDNANKMGKLAQKASREELEVMTAVYKELHLGFSNHFNYISKNAFPTEKMFFYLATMYYLPESLTADLMRKVGEHLGEYRNNQIIVKANQLLGKLVEKYTIPKKYHQLFLFHITYRFLITKQLSLEVLFLATNSISDINANVRQISRDVQMTYKNELSVGVLEVFGFQIAELLYSYMSHLVAEPVKIAIYSSYSANYLMVLKNILHGIYKKKSVLIVEKIEDAEIVIADSAVNVNDHQVLFYFEDVHRIETWKKLAIYIQTVLIKRRTQLNI
;
A
#
# COMPACT_ATOMS: atom_id res chain seq x y z
N MET A 1 6.92 16.85 18.89
CA MET A 1 5.79 16.06 19.41
C MET A 1 5.87 14.61 18.95
N LEU A 2 6.15 14.32 17.67
CA LEU A 2 6.41 12.95 17.22
C LEU A 2 7.82 12.43 17.51
N THR A 3 8.83 13.30 17.55
CA THR A 3 10.14 12.99 18.16
C THR A 3 9.97 12.54 19.62
N TYR A 4 8.99 13.14 20.30
CA TYR A 4 8.56 12.77 21.65
C TYR A 4 7.72 11.48 21.67
N LEU A 5 6.84 11.25 20.67
CA LEU A 5 6.14 9.96 20.48
C LEU A 5 7.13 8.80 20.30
N LEU A 6 8.23 9.02 19.56
CA LEU A 6 9.24 8.02 19.27
C LEU A 6 10.25 7.84 20.39
N GLU A 7 10.71 8.91 21.04
CA GLU A 7 11.51 8.83 22.27
C GLU A 7 10.74 8.13 23.40
N ILE A 8 9.43 8.34 23.51
CA ILE A 8 8.59 7.63 24.49
C ILE A 8 8.40 6.16 24.11
N THR A 9 8.09 5.81 22.84
CA THR A 9 8.01 4.40 22.45
C THR A 9 9.35 3.65 22.53
N ALA A 10 10.48 4.34 22.32
CA ALA A 10 11.81 3.76 22.48
C ALA A 10 12.21 3.61 23.96
N ASN A 11 11.80 4.52 24.84
CA ASN A 11 12.14 4.51 26.28
C ASN A 11 11.10 3.77 27.17
N GLN A 12 9.90 3.44 26.67
CA GLN A 12 8.86 2.74 27.44
C GLN A 12 8.84 1.21 27.28
N ILE A 13 9.75 0.63 26.49
CA ILE A 13 9.93 -0.84 26.49
C ILE A 13 10.49 -1.33 27.83
N ASP A 14 11.05 -0.44 28.67
CA ASP A 14 11.82 -0.88 29.83
C ASP A 14 11.14 -0.79 31.20
N LYS A 15 9.94 -0.18 31.36
CA LYS A 15 9.28 -0.14 32.68
C LYS A 15 7.76 -0.20 32.62
N THR A 16 7.23 -1.38 32.97
CA THR A 16 5.94 -1.63 33.64
C THR A 16 4.79 -0.66 33.35
N MET A 17 3.90 -1.03 32.43
CA MET A 17 2.51 -0.56 32.44
C MET A 17 1.53 -1.68 32.10
N THR A 18 1.21 -2.50 33.09
CA THR A 18 -0.05 -3.25 33.15
C THR A 18 -1.14 -2.29 33.64
N THR A 19 -1.83 -1.65 32.71
CA THR A 19 -3.13 -1.05 33.00
C THR A 19 -4.02 -1.32 31.81
N THR A 20 -4.79 -2.41 31.87
CA THR A 20 -5.73 -2.82 30.83
C THR A 20 -6.85 -1.79 30.78
N VAL A 21 -6.80 -0.88 29.81
CA VAL A 21 -7.94 -0.01 29.47
C VAL A 21 -8.85 -0.83 28.56
N ALA A 22 -10.04 -1.18 29.07
CA ALA A 22 -11.06 -1.83 28.27
C ALA A 22 -11.54 -0.87 27.18
N VAL A 23 -11.02 -1.03 25.97
CA VAL A 23 -11.56 -0.36 24.78
C VAL A 23 -12.91 -1.03 24.47
N SER A 24 -14.00 -0.40 24.88
CA SER A 24 -15.36 -0.86 24.60
C SER A 24 -15.73 -0.55 23.15
N THR A 25 -15.39 -1.46 22.25
CA THR A 25 -15.94 -1.47 20.88
C THR A 25 -16.44 -2.87 20.55
N ASN A 26 -17.63 -2.98 19.97
CA ASN A 26 -18.33 -4.22 19.57
C ASN A 26 -17.61 -5.07 18.51
N GLN A 27 -16.31 -4.84 18.26
CA GLN A 27 -15.45 -5.67 17.43
C GLN A 27 -14.31 -6.19 18.29
N ALA A 28 -14.17 -7.52 18.36
CA ALA A 28 -13.01 -8.15 19.00
C ALA A 28 -11.76 -7.84 18.18
N TRP A 29 -11.07 -6.76 18.54
CA TRP A 29 -9.78 -6.41 17.96
C TRP A 29 -8.72 -7.45 18.31
N SER A 30 -7.75 -7.66 17.41
CA SER A 30 -6.59 -8.50 17.70
C SER A 30 -5.77 -7.91 18.85
N LEU A 31 -5.02 -8.75 19.57
CA LEU A 31 -4.12 -8.30 20.64
C LEU A 31 -3.14 -7.22 20.16
N SER A 32 -2.60 -7.38 18.93
CA SER A 32 -1.71 -6.38 18.33
C SER A 32 -2.39 -5.03 18.16
N HIS A 33 -3.66 -5.01 17.72
CA HIS A 33 -4.43 -3.78 17.57
C HIS A 33 -4.68 -3.11 18.93
N GLN A 34 -5.09 -3.89 19.94
CA GLN A 34 -5.31 -3.37 21.29
C GLN A 34 -4.05 -2.71 21.87
N LEU A 35 -2.90 -3.37 21.76
CA LEU A 35 -1.62 -2.86 22.24
C LEU A 35 -1.23 -1.56 21.51
N LYS A 36 -1.29 -1.54 20.17
CA LYS A 36 -0.99 -0.34 19.37
C LYS A 36 -1.90 0.84 19.74
N MET A 37 -3.20 0.59 19.89
CA MET A 37 -4.15 1.64 20.30
C MET A 37 -3.84 2.15 21.70
N GLN A 38 -3.57 1.25 22.65
CA GLN A 38 -3.21 1.63 24.01
C GLN A 38 -1.92 2.47 24.04
N THR A 39 -0.90 2.10 23.25
CA THR A 39 0.31 2.90 23.10
C THR A 39 -0.02 4.30 22.59
N LEU A 40 -0.83 4.43 21.54
CA LEU A 40 -1.24 5.75 21.05
C LEU A 40 -1.98 6.56 22.12
N LEU A 41 -2.95 5.98 22.81
CA LEU A 41 -3.70 6.66 23.88
C LEU A 41 -2.76 7.16 24.98
N ASN A 42 -1.87 6.29 25.46
CA ASN A 42 -0.90 6.64 26.50
C ASN A 42 0.03 7.79 26.07
N VAL A 43 0.47 7.78 24.81
CA VAL A 43 1.35 8.85 24.32
C VAL A 43 0.62 10.18 24.24
N PHE A 44 -0.62 10.20 23.75
CA PHE A 44 -1.43 11.42 23.72
C PHE A 44 -1.75 11.92 25.14
N ASP A 45 -2.10 11.02 26.07
CA ASP A 45 -2.33 11.38 27.48
C ASP A 45 -1.07 11.96 28.12
N ASN A 46 0.10 11.39 27.88
CA ASN A 46 1.36 11.88 28.41
C ASN A 46 1.75 13.23 27.82
N ALA A 47 1.58 13.43 26.51
CA ALA A 47 1.82 14.72 25.86
C ALA A 47 0.94 15.82 26.47
N ASN A 48 -0.36 15.54 26.64
CA ASN A 48 -1.30 16.46 27.27
C ASN A 48 -0.93 16.79 28.72
N LYS A 49 -0.56 15.78 29.53
CA LYS A 49 -0.10 15.96 30.92
C LYS A 49 1.14 16.86 31.01
N MET A 50 1.97 16.84 29.98
CA MET A 50 3.16 17.70 29.87
C MET A 50 2.86 19.08 29.27
N GLY A 51 1.60 19.43 29.03
CA GLY A 51 1.21 20.68 28.39
C GLY A 51 1.63 20.80 26.93
N LYS A 52 1.99 19.69 26.28
CA LYS A 52 2.38 19.66 24.86
C LYS A 52 1.14 19.39 24.01
N LEU A 53 0.73 20.41 23.26
CA LEU A 53 -0.35 20.33 22.29
C LEU A 53 0.20 20.37 20.86
N ALA A 54 -0.58 19.82 19.94
CA ALA A 54 -0.37 19.86 18.52
C ALA A 54 -0.38 21.29 17.97
N GLN A 55 0.39 21.49 16.90
CA GLN A 55 0.37 22.76 16.17
C GLN A 55 -1.00 22.95 15.52
N LYS A 56 -1.50 24.19 15.57
CA LYS A 56 -2.84 24.52 15.08
C LYS A 56 -2.97 24.16 13.60
N ALA A 57 -3.92 23.28 13.30
CA ALA A 57 -4.30 22.92 11.94
C ALA A 57 -4.97 24.09 11.24
N SER A 58 -4.72 24.22 9.94
CA SER A 58 -5.46 25.13 9.07
C SER A 58 -6.91 24.66 8.91
N ARG A 59 -7.76 25.59 8.45
CA ARG A 59 -9.16 25.28 8.16
C ARG A 59 -9.29 24.19 7.09
N GLU A 60 -8.48 24.26 6.04
CA GLU A 60 -8.51 23.27 4.95
C GLU A 60 -8.15 21.86 5.44
N GLU A 61 -7.18 21.74 6.35
CA GLU A 61 -6.79 20.45 6.93
C GLU A 61 -7.92 19.87 7.79
N LEU A 62 -8.56 20.70 8.63
CA LEU A 62 -9.69 20.26 9.45
C LEU A 62 -10.92 19.87 8.62
N GLU A 63 -11.16 20.56 7.50
CA GLU A 63 -12.25 20.22 6.56
C GLU A 63 -12.05 18.83 5.97
N VAL A 64 -10.83 18.49 5.51
CA VAL A 64 -10.50 17.16 4.99
C VAL A 64 -10.71 16.08 6.06
N MET A 65 -10.26 16.33 7.28
CA MET A 65 -10.31 15.35 8.37
C MET A 65 -11.73 15.05 8.86
N THR A 66 -12.66 15.97 8.64
CA THR A 66 -14.08 15.77 8.97
C THR A 66 -14.66 14.56 8.24
N ALA A 67 -14.21 14.29 7.01
CA ALA A 67 -14.65 13.13 6.23
C ALA A 67 -14.30 11.81 6.93
N VAL A 68 -13.08 11.71 7.47
CA VAL A 68 -12.62 10.50 8.19
C VAL A 68 -13.27 10.36 9.56
N TYR A 69 -13.47 11.45 10.31
CA TYR A 69 -14.06 11.36 11.65
C TYR A 69 -15.46 10.79 11.65
N LYS A 70 -16.24 11.12 10.62
CA LYS A 70 -17.60 10.63 10.43
C LYS A 70 -17.67 9.14 10.22
N GLU A 71 -16.56 8.51 9.82
CA GLU A 71 -16.56 7.09 9.46
C GLU A 71 -15.79 6.23 10.46
N LEU A 72 -14.64 6.69 10.98
CA LEU A 72 -13.77 5.87 11.85
C LEU A 72 -14.22 5.78 13.32
N HIS A 73 -15.01 6.74 13.82
CA HIS A 73 -15.61 6.76 15.17
C HIS A 73 -14.74 6.18 16.32
N LEU A 74 -13.47 6.58 16.42
CA LEU A 74 -12.48 5.99 17.35
C LEU A 74 -12.63 6.43 18.82
N GLY A 75 -13.80 6.92 19.23
CA GLY A 75 -14.05 7.27 20.64
C GLY A 75 -13.19 8.41 21.21
N PHE A 76 -12.47 9.18 20.39
CA PHE A 76 -11.58 10.27 20.86
C PHE A 76 -12.26 11.22 21.86
N SER A 77 -13.50 11.63 21.59
CA SER A 77 -14.25 12.51 22.49
C SER A 77 -14.53 11.91 23.86
N ASN A 78 -14.64 10.58 23.96
CA ASN A 78 -14.88 9.90 25.23
C ASN A 78 -13.60 9.82 26.07
N HIS A 79 -12.45 9.62 25.43
CA HIS A 79 -11.16 9.48 26.10
C HIS A 79 -10.52 10.82 26.46
N PHE A 80 -10.68 11.83 25.60
CA PHE A 80 -9.99 13.12 25.69
C PHE A 80 -10.94 14.30 25.94
N ASN A 81 -12.05 14.08 26.68
CA ASN A 81 -13.04 15.11 26.99
C ASN A 81 -12.49 16.31 27.80
N TYR A 82 -11.32 16.15 28.41
CA TYR A 82 -10.64 17.15 29.23
C TYR A 82 -9.82 18.15 28.42
N ILE A 83 -9.58 17.90 27.12
CA ILE A 83 -8.83 18.82 26.25
C ILE A 83 -9.64 20.10 26.02
N SER A 84 -8.97 21.25 26.06
CA SER A 84 -9.62 22.55 25.85
C SER A 84 -10.37 22.62 24.50
N LYS A 85 -11.53 23.27 24.48
CA LYS A 85 -12.37 23.41 23.27
C LYS A 85 -11.62 23.99 22.07
N ASN A 86 -10.64 24.88 22.32
CA ASN A 86 -9.86 25.53 21.26
C ASN A 86 -8.83 24.58 20.62
N ALA A 87 -8.24 23.68 21.40
CA ALA A 87 -7.26 22.70 20.91
C ALA A 87 -7.92 21.42 20.38
N PHE A 88 -9.13 21.10 20.87
CA PHE A 88 -9.82 19.83 20.63
C PHE A 88 -9.91 19.41 19.15
N PRO A 89 -10.27 20.27 18.17
CA PRO A 89 -10.37 19.85 16.77
C PRO A 89 -9.01 19.45 16.18
N THR A 90 -7.96 20.16 16.56
CA THR A 90 -6.58 19.89 16.12
C THR A 90 -6.06 18.61 16.76
N GLU A 91 -6.23 18.43 18.08
CA GLU A 91 -5.81 17.21 18.77
C GLU A 91 -6.50 15.98 18.20
N LYS A 92 -7.82 16.11 17.93
CA LYS A 92 -8.58 15.05 17.27
C LYS A 92 -8.02 14.71 15.90
N MET A 93 -7.56 15.70 15.13
CA MET A 93 -6.92 15.46 13.83
C MET A 93 -5.65 14.66 13.97
N PHE A 94 -4.77 15.14 14.83
CA PHE A 94 -3.49 14.49 15.06
C PHE A 94 -3.68 13.04 15.54
N PHE A 95 -4.63 12.81 16.44
CA PHE A 95 -4.97 11.46 16.89
C PHE A 95 -5.39 10.55 15.75
N TYR A 96 -6.35 10.97 14.91
CA TYR A 96 -6.82 10.13 13.81
C TYR A 96 -5.75 9.92 12.73
N LEU A 97 -4.94 10.94 12.40
CA LEU A 97 -3.81 10.79 11.48
C LEU A 97 -2.81 9.78 12.03
N ALA A 98 -2.49 9.86 13.32
CA ALA A 98 -1.60 8.91 13.98
C ALA A 98 -2.19 7.49 13.99
N THR A 99 -3.49 7.34 14.30
CA THR A 99 -4.17 6.05 14.25
C THR A 99 -4.13 5.46 12.84
N MET A 100 -4.48 6.24 11.82
CA MET A 100 -4.46 5.77 10.43
C MET A 100 -3.08 5.34 9.94
N TYR A 101 -2.03 5.94 10.49
CA TYR A 101 -0.66 5.59 10.18
C TYR A 101 -0.19 4.33 10.95
N TYR A 102 -0.39 4.29 12.28
CA TYR A 102 0.08 3.20 13.15
C TYR A 102 -0.80 1.94 13.11
N LEU A 103 -2.09 2.11 12.81
CA LEU A 103 -3.11 1.06 12.74
C LEU A 103 -3.80 1.07 11.37
N PRO A 104 -3.07 0.80 10.27
CA PRO A 104 -3.66 0.71 8.94
C PRO A 104 -4.75 -0.37 8.84
N GLU A 105 -4.77 -1.34 9.75
CA GLU A 105 -5.79 -2.38 9.84
C GLU A 105 -7.18 -1.83 10.19
N SER A 106 -7.26 -0.61 10.74
CA SER A 106 -8.53 0.11 10.95
C SER A 106 -9.13 0.65 9.64
N LEU A 107 -8.37 0.65 8.54
CA LEU A 107 -8.77 1.19 7.26
C LEU A 107 -9.18 0.09 6.28
N THR A 108 -10.49 -0.17 6.17
CA THR A 108 -11.00 -1.10 5.16
C THR A 108 -11.01 -0.47 3.77
N ALA A 109 -10.96 -1.28 2.71
CA ALA A 109 -11.01 -0.79 1.33
C ALA A 109 -12.32 -0.01 1.04
N ASP A 110 -13.42 -0.45 1.63
CA ASP A 110 -14.73 0.20 1.48
C ASP A 110 -14.79 1.55 2.18
N LEU A 111 -14.23 1.64 3.40
CA LEU A 111 -14.08 2.89 4.13
C LEU A 111 -13.26 3.90 3.31
N MET A 112 -12.06 3.49 2.87
CA MET A 112 -11.16 4.36 2.11
C MET A 112 -11.81 4.88 0.83
N ARG A 113 -12.59 4.03 0.15
CA ARG A 113 -13.33 4.41 -1.05
C ARG A 113 -14.46 5.39 -0.75
N LYS A 114 -15.29 5.16 0.27
CA LYS A 114 -16.35 6.09 0.69
C LYS A 114 -15.79 7.45 1.07
N VAL A 115 -14.72 7.47 1.86
CA VAL A 115 -14.04 8.71 2.22
C VAL A 115 -13.49 9.39 0.96
N GLY A 116 -12.84 8.64 0.07
CA GLY A 116 -12.35 9.17 -1.21
C GLY A 116 -13.45 9.80 -2.08
N GLU A 117 -14.64 9.19 -2.12
CA GLU A 117 -15.81 9.75 -2.80
C GLU A 117 -16.21 11.10 -2.20
N HIS A 118 -16.34 11.17 -0.86
CA HIS A 118 -16.67 12.41 -0.18
C HIS A 118 -15.59 13.48 -0.38
N LEU A 119 -14.30 13.10 -0.36
CA LEU A 119 -13.20 14.00 -0.67
C LEU A 119 -13.31 14.58 -2.09
N GLY A 120 -13.77 13.79 -3.06
CA GLY A 120 -13.98 14.23 -4.44
C GLY A 120 -15.01 15.35 -4.60
N GLU A 121 -15.86 15.59 -3.60
CA GLU A 121 -16.89 16.64 -3.62
C GLU A 121 -16.32 18.03 -3.29
N TYR A 122 -15.16 18.11 -2.64
CA TYR A 122 -14.54 19.36 -2.21
C TYR A 122 -13.86 20.08 -3.38
N ARG A 123 -14.53 21.09 -3.95
CA ARG A 123 -14.02 21.86 -5.10
C ARG A 123 -13.05 22.99 -4.74
N ASN A 124 -13.13 23.52 -3.52
CA ASN A 124 -12.41 24.73 -3.10
C ASN A 124 -11.24 24.46 -2.15
N ASN A 125 -11.04 23.20 -1.74
CA ASN A 125 -9.97 22.83 -0.81
C ASN A 125 -8.67 22.56 -1.58
N GLN A 126 -7.62 23.35 -1.35
CA GLN A 126 -6.40 23.28 -2.16
C GLN A 126 -5.67 21.93 -2.04
N ILE A 127 -5.77 21.27 -0.89
CA ILE A 127 -5.17 19.94 -0.66
C ILE A 127 -5.80 18.92 -1.62
N ILE A 128 -7.13 18.95 -1.73
CA ILE A 128 -7.90 18.04 -2.60
C ILE A 128 -7.69 18.39 -4.08
N VAL A 129 -7.69 19.68 -4.43
CA VAL A 129 -7.42 20.12 -5.81
C VAL A 129 -6.07 19.60 -6.27
N LYS A 130 -5.04 19.72 -5.42
CA LYS A 130 -3.68 19.26 -5.73
C LYS A 130 -3.58 17.74 -5.81
N ALA A 131 -4.26 17.02 -4.92
CA ALA A 131 -4.35 15.55 -4.98
C ALA A 131 -5.02 15.08 -6.28
N ASN A 132 -6.09 15.74 -6.72
CA ASN A 132 -6.77 15.44 -7.98
C ASN A 132 -5.90 15.76 -9.21
N GLN A 133 -5.10 16.84 -9.17
CA GLN A 133 -4.15 17.13 -10.24
C GLN A 133 -3.10 16.03 -10.40
N LEU A 134 -2.53 15.55 -9.29
CA LEU A 134 -1.61 14.41 -9.29
C LEU A 134 -2.31 13.15 -9.82
N LEU A 135 -3.50 12.84 -9.29
CA LEU A 135 -4.26 11.67 -9.70
C LEU A 135 -4.57 11.70 -11.20
N GLY A 136 -4.99 12.84 -11.76
CA GLY A 136 -5.25 13.01 -13.19
C GLY A 136 -4.05 12.64 -14.05
N LYS A 137 -2.86 13.15 -13.70
CA LYS A 137 -1.59 12.82 -14.40
C LYS A 137 -1.29 11.32 -14.34
N LEU A 138 -1.46 10.70 -13.17
CA LEU A 138 -1.20 9.28 -12.99
C LEU A 138 -2.21 8.42 -13.75
N VAL A 139 -3.49 8.81 -13.78
CA VAL A 139 -4.56 8.10 -14.48
C VAL A 139 -4.28 8.06 -15.97
N GLU A 140 -3.89 9.19 -16.55
CA GLU A 140 -3.53 9.29 -17.97
C GLU A 140 -2.27 8.47 -18.28
N LYS A 141 -1.21 8.65 -17.50
CA LYS A 141 0.10 8.03 -17.76
C LYS A 141 0.10 6.51 -17.60
N TYR A 142 -0.64 5.97 -16.62
CA TYR A 142 -0.62 4.54 -16.28
C TYR A 142 -1.93 3.81 -16.62
N THR A 143 -2.86 4.48 -17.31
CA THR A 143 -4.18 3.92 -17.69
C THR A 143 -4.93 3.34 -16.47
N ILE A 144 -4.99 4.10 -15.37
CA ILE A 144 -5.53 3.61 -14.10
C ILE A 144 -7.06 3.42 -14.21
N PRO A 145 -7.59 2.21 -13.96
CA PRO A 145 -9.02 1.96 -13.98
C PRO A 145 -9.79 2.83 -12.97
N LYS A 146 -10.98 3.33 -13.37
CA LYS A 146 -11.85 4.19 -12.54
C LYS A 146 -12.11 3.66 -11.13
N LYS A 147 -12.19 2.33 -10.97
CA LYS A 147 -12.40 1.67 -9.68
C LYS A 147 -11.33 1.98 -8.62
N TYR A 148 -10.15 2.48 -9.00
CA TYR A 148 -9.06 2.83 -8.08
C TYR A 148 -9.00 4.33 -7.77
N HIS A 149 -9.72 5.19 -8.49
CA HIS A 149 -9.54 6.65 -8.41
C HIS A 149 -9.80 7.18 -6.99
N GLN A 150 -10.90 6.77 -6.36
CA GLN A 150 -11.26 7.23 -5.02
C GLN A 150 -10.34 6.70 -3.93
N LEU A 151 -9.88 5.46 -4.09
CA LEU A 151 -8.87 4.88 -3.21
C LEU A 151 -7.54 5.65 -3.30
N PHE A 152 -7.16 6.08 -4.50
CA PHE A 152 -5.91 6.82 -4.71
C PHE A 152 -6.03 8.25 -4.21
N LEU A 153 -7.18 8.91 -4.41
CA LEU A 153 -7.47 10.22 -3.84
C LEU A 153 -7.37 10.19 -2.31
N PHE A 154 -7.93 9.16 -1.67
CA PHE A 154 -7.77 8.92 -0.23
C PHE A 154 -6.29 8.83 0.16
N HIS A 155 -5.53 7.94 -0.47
CA HIS A 155 -4.12 7.73 -0.12
C HIS A 155 -3.27 8.98 -0.32
N ILE A 156 -3.41 9.67 -1.45
CA ILE A 156 -2.65 10.90 -1.76
C ILE A 156 -2.94 11.97 -0.70
N THR A 157 -4.22 12.21 -0.41
CA THR A 157 -4.65 13.26 0.52
C THR A 157 -4.17 12.99 1.94
N TYR A 158 -4.45 11.79 2.47
CA TYR A 158 -4.15 11.51 3.87
C TYR A 158 -2.68 11.23 4.11
N ARG A 159 -1.95 10.64 3.16
CA ARG A 159 -0.49 10.53 3.30
C ARG A 159 0.17 11.90 3.24
N PHE A 160 -0.35 12.84 2.44
CA PHE A 160 0.15 14.21 2.48
C PHE A 160 -0.05 14.84 3.86
N LEU A 161 -1.25 14.75 4.43
CA LEU A 161 -1.54 15.27 5.78
C LEU A 161 -0.71 14.58 6.86
N ILE A 162 -0.61 13.25 6.83
CA ILE A 162 0.21 12.46 7.74
C ILE A 162 1.66 12.95 7.66
N THR A 163 2.23 13.03 6.47
CA THR A 163 3.63 13.41 6.30
C THR A 163 3.88 14.86 6.73
N LYS A 164 2.99 15.78 6.37
CA LYS A 164 3.08 17.20 6.74
C LYS A 164 2.94 17.43 8.25
N GLN A 165 2.00 16.74 8.91
CA GLN A 165 1.62 17.01 10.30
C GLN A 165 2.40 16.15 11.31
N LEU A 166 2.71 14.91 10.96
CA LEU A 166 3.37 13.97 11.86
C LEU A 166 4.90 14.03 11.77
N SER A 167 5.48 14.72 10.78
CA SER A 167 6.94 14.86 10.60
C SER A 167 7.68 13.52 10.72
N LEU A 168 7.18 12.50 10.01
CA LEU A 168 7.64 11.11 10.13
C LEU A 168 9.03 10.86 9.54
N GLU A 169 9.72 11.88 9.03
CA GLU A 169 11.02 11.77 8.34
C GLU A 169 12.04 10.93 9.13
N VAL A 170 12.07 11.04 10.46
CA VAL A 170 12.96 10.26 11.34
C VAL A 170 12.75 8.75 11.23
N LEU A 171 11.51 8.30 10.99
CA LEU A 171 11.19 6.88 10.84
C LEU A 171 11.60 6.31 9.47
N PHE A 172 11.63 7.15 8.45
CA PHE A 172 11.82 6.73 7.06
C PHE A 172 13.26 6.88 6.57
N LEU A 173 13.99 7.87 7.08
CA LEU A 173 15.43 8.01 6.82
C LEU A 173 16.25 6.84 7.38
N ALA A 174 15.67 6.02 8.27
CA ALA A 174 16.29 4.82 8.82
C ALA A 174 16.22 3.60 7.88
N THR A 175 15.34 3.58 6.87
CA THR A 175 15.19 2.45 5.94
C THR A 175 15.83 2.78 4.59
N ASN A 176 17.17 2.72 4.56
CA ASN A 176 18.05 2.93 3.39
C ASN A 176 17.88 1.89 2.25
N SER A 177 16.66 1.61 1.78
CA SER A 177 16.42 0.78 0.58
C SER A 177 15.81 1.56 -0.58
N ILE A 178 15.89 2.90 -0.56
CA ILE A 178 15.39 3.74 -1.66
C ILE A 178 16.23 3.53 -2.94
N SER A 179 17.45 3.02 -2.84
CA SER A 179 18.31 2.75 -3.99
C SER A 179 17.85 1.57 -4.85
N ASP A 180 17.21 0.56 -4.27
CA ASP A 180 16.93 -0.74 -4.94
C ASP A 180 15.51 -0.84 -5.51
N ILE A 181 14.80 0.29 -5.59
CA ILE A 181 13.39 0.32 -5.95
C ILE A 181 13.17 0.10 -7.45
N ASN A 182 12.12 -0.65 -7.81
CA ASN A 182 11.51 -0.68 -9.14
C ASN A 182 11.48 0.70 -9.85
N ALA A 183 11.90 0.76 -11.12
CA ALA A 183 11.95 1.99 -11.92
C ALA A 183 10.58 2.71 -12.04
N ASN A 184 9.47 1.97 -12.07
CA ASN A 184 8.12 2.54 -12.09
C ASN A 184 7.82 3.28 -10.78
N VAL A 185 8.17 2.70 -9.63
CA VAL A 185 7.98 3.36 -8.33
C VAL A 185 8.87 4.60 -8.24
N ARG A 186 10.12 4.54 -8.73
CA ARG A 186 10.99 5.74 -8.83
C ARG A 186 10.35 6.83 -9.70
N GLN A 187 9.77 6.46 -10.85
CA GLN A 187 9.13 7.41 -11.74
C GLN A 187 7.86 8.01 -11.13
N ILE A 188 7.00 7.20 -10.52
CA ILE A 188 5.81 7.69 -9.81
C ILE A 188 6.24 8.64 -8.68
N SER A 189 7.27 8.27 -7.91
CA SER A 189 7.81 9.11 -6.84
C SER A 189 8.24 10.48 -7.38
N ARG A 190 8.99 10.53 -8.49
CA ARG A 190 9.36 11.80 -9.14
C ARG A 190 8.14 12.61 -9.57
N ASP A 191 7.11 11.98 -10.13
CA ASP A 191 5.89 12.66 -10.56
C ASP A 191 5.14 13.28 -9.36
N VAL A 192 5.13 12.59 -8.22
CA VAL A 192 4.60 13.11 -6.93
C VAL A 192 5.44 14.29 -6.46
N GLN A 193 6.77 14.14 -6.41
CA GLN A 193 7.68 15.18 -5.93
C GLN A 193 7.57 16.46 -6.77
N MET A 194 7.50 16.34 -8.10
CA MET A 194 7.31 17.51 -8.99
C MET A 194 5.99 18.23 -8.71
N THR A 195 4.92 17.51 -8.37
CA THR A 195 3.61 18.10 -8.09
C THR A 195 3.59 18.80 -6.72
N TYR A 196 4.35 18.30 -5.74
CA TYR A 196 4.36 18.79 -4.35
C TYR A 196 5.61 19.59 -3.94
N LYS A 197 6.47 19.96 -4.90
CA LYS A 197 7.77 20.63 -4.66
C LYS A 197 7.74 21.83 -3.71
N ASN A 198 6.65 22.61 -3.72
CA ASN A 198 6.52 23.83 -2.91
C ASN A 198 5.69 23.63 -1.63
N GLU A 199 5.23 22.41 -1.36
CA GLU A 199 4.36 22.11 -0.20
C GLU A 199 5.12 21.50 0.98
N LEU A 200 6.28 20.87 0.71
CA LEU A 200 7.05 20.09 1.66
C LEU A 200 8.54 20.42 1.49
N SER A 201 9.31 20.32 2.58
CA SER A 201 10.78 20.43 2.50
C SER A 201 11.37 19.26 1.70
N VAL A 202 12.59 19.41 1.17
CA VAL A 202 13.20 18.43 0.25
C VAL A 202 13.23 17.01 0.83
N GLY A 203 13.67 16.85 2.08
CA GLY A 203 13.72 15.53 2.73
C GLY A 203 12.34 14.93 2.97
N VAL A 204 11.38 15.74 3.42
CA VAL A 204 9.98 15.33 3.61
C VAL A 204 9.34 14.89 2.29
N LEU A 205 9.62 15.65 1.22
CA LEU A 205 9.05 15.46 -0.11
C LEU A 205 9.51 14.15 -0.73
N GLU A 206 10.78 13.79 -0.53
CA GLU A 206 11.33 12.51 -0.99
C GLU A 206 10.61 11.33 -0.32
N VAL A 207 10.45 11.37 1.00
CA VAL A 207 9.72 10.36 1.78
C VAL A 207 8.26 10.27 1.31
N PHE A 208 7.58 11.41 1.18
CA PHE A 208 6.19 11.46 0.70
C PHE A 208 6.05 10.85 -0.70
N GLY A 209 6.92 11.25 -1.64
CA GLY A 209 6.93 10.75 -3.00
C GLY A 209 7.09 9.23 -3.05
N PHE A 210 8.02 8.71 -2.25
CA PHE A 210 8.27 7.28 -2.18
C PHE A 210 7.08 6.49 -1.61
N GLN A 211 6.52 6.92 -0.47
CA GLN A 211 5.37 6.25 0.15
C GLN A 211 4.15 6.17 -0.78
N ILE A 212 3.84 7.28 -1.45
CA ILE A 212 2.76 7.31 -2.43
C ILE A 212 3.08 6.34 -3.55
N ALA A 213 4.30 6.37 -4.08
CA ALA A 213 4.68 5.50 -5.17
C ALA A 213 4.58 4.01 -4.82
N GLU A 214 5.05 3.59 -3.64
CA GLU A 214 4.91 2.20 -3.17
C GLU A 214 3.45 1.78 -3.04
N LEU A 215 2.63 2.61 -2.39
CA LEU A 215 1.21 2.31 -2.18
C LEU A 215 0.49 2.20 -3.52
N LEU A 216 0.61 3.21 -4.38
CA LEU A 216 -0.07 3.22 -5.68
C LEU A 216 0.42 2.06 -6.56
N TYR A 217 1.73 1.83 -6.61
CA TYR A 217 2.29 0.72 -7.41
C TYR A 217 1.85 -0.65 -6.88
N SER A 218 1.65 -0.82 -5.58
CA SER A 218 1.11 -2.08 -5.03
C SER A 218 -0.26 -2.44 -5.65
N TYR A 219 -1.12 -1.43 -5.87
CA TYR A 219 -2.41 -1.61 -6.53
C TYR A 219 -2.28 -1.79 -8.04
N MET A 220 -1.32 -1.12 -8.69
CA MET A 220 -1.17 -1.10 -10.15
C MET A 220 -0.21 -2.15 -10.71
N SER A 221 0.63 -2.80 -9.90
CA SER A 221 1.70 -3.68 -10.36
C SER A 221 1.21 -4.77 -11.33
N HIS A 222 0.01 -5.29 -11.10
CA HIS A 222 -0.63 -6.29 -11.94
C HIS A 222 -1.29 -5.75 -13.22
N LEU A 223 -1.44 -4.43 -13.34
CA LEU A 223 -1.92 -3.76 -14.56
C LEU A 223 -0.76 -3.46 -15.51
N VAL A 224 0.43 -3.22 -14.95
CA VAL A 224 1.63 -2.84 -15.70
C VAL A 224 2.48 -4.06 -16.06
N ALA A 225 2.45 -5.14 -15.28
CA ALA A 225 3.24 -6.33 -15.56
C ALA A 225 2.65 -7.19 -16.69
N GLU A 226 3.47 -7.53 -17.68
CA GLU A 226 3.10 -8.47 -18.73
C GLU A 226 2.86 -9.89 -18.18
N PRO A 227 1.91 -10.65 -18.75
CA PRO A 227 1.69 -12.04 -18.36
C PRO A 227 2.88 -12.90 -18.78
N VAL A 228 3.20 -13.92 -17.98
CA VAL A 228 4.20 -14.93 -18.34
C VAL A 228 3.64 -15.78 -19.47
N LYS A 229 4.32 -15.80 -20.62
CA LYS A 229 3.85 -16.52 -21.80
C LYS A 229 4.33 -17.97 -21.77
N ILE A 230 3.39 -18.90 -21.84
CA ILE A 230 3.65 -20.34 -21.78
C ILE A 230 3.16 -21.01 -23.06
N ALA A 231 4.03 -21.75 -23.75
CA ALA A 231 3.62 -22.68 -24.79
C ALA A 231 3.59 -24.10 -24.22
N ILE A 232 2.64 -24.91 -24.66
CA ILE A 232 2.55 -26.33 -24.30
C ILE A 232 2.63 -27.13 -25.58
N TYR A 233 3.67 -27.94 -25.69
CA TYR A 233 3.90 -28.85 -26.80
C TYR A 233 3.71 -30.28 -26.31
N SER A 234 2.83 -31.05 -26.93
CA SER A 234 2.67 -32.48 -26.63
C SER A 234 2.73 -33.27 -27.91
N SER A 235 3.66 -34.21 -27.99
CA SER A 235 3.90 -35.06 -29.15
C SER A 235 3.23 -36.43 -29.04
N TYR A 236 3.00 -36.94 -27.82
CA TYR A 236 2.51 -38.32 -27.64
C TYR A 236 1.19 -38.42 -26.85
N SER A 237 0.88 -37.46 -25.97
CA SER A 237 -0.33 -37.52 -25.13
C SER A 237 -1.26 -36.33 -25.36
N ALA A 238 -2.14 -36.45 -26.36
CA ALA A 238 -3.10 -35.41 -26.71
C ALA A 238 -3.96 -34.95 -25.51
N ASN A 239 -4.28 -35.86 -24.59
CA ASN A 239 -5.02 -35.56 -23.36
C ASN A 239 -4.21 -34.70 -22.39
N TYR A 240 -2.87 -34.85 -22.34
CA TYR A 240 -2.00 -34.08 -21.45
C TYR A 240 -2.01 -32.61 -21.80
N LEU A 241 -2.12 -32.24 -23.08
CA LEU A 241 -2.30 -30.84 -23.48
C LEU A 241 -3.51 -30.21 -22.79
N MET A 242 -4.65 -30.90 -22.76
CA MET A 242 -5.86 -30.40 -22.11
C MET A 242 -5.75 -30.37 -20.59
N VAL A 243 -5.17 -31.40 -19.99
CA VAL A 243 -4.92 -31.45 -18.54
C VAL A 243 -4.00 -30.29 -18.11
N LEU A 244 -2.89 -30.07 -18.81
CA LEU A 244 -1.96 -28.97 -18.54
C LEU A 244 -2.63 -27.60 -18.66
N LYS A 245 -3.37 -27.37 -19.76
CA LYS A 245 -4.10 -26.10 -19.96
C LYS A 245 -5.13 -25.86 -18.86
N ASN A 246 -5.92 -26.86 -18.51
CA ASN A 246 -6.97 -26.74 -17.49
C ASN A 246 -6.40 -26.48 -16.10
N ILE A 247 -5.32 -27.19 -15.72
CA ILE A 247 -4.67 -26.98 -14.43
C ILE A 247 -4.04 -25.59 -14.37
N LEU A 248 -3.31 -25.17 -15.41
CA LEU A 248 -2.70 -23.83 -15.44
C LEU A 248 -3.75 -22.71 -15.40
N HIS A 249 -4.86 -22.85 -16.12
CA HIS A 249 -5.99 -21.91 -16.02
C HIS A 249 -6.68 -21.93 -14.65
N GLY A 250 -6.75 -23.10 -13.99
CA GLY A 250 -7.31 -23.23 -12.64
C GLY A 250 -6.45 -22.55 -11.58
N ILE A 251 -5.12 -22.59 -11.72
CA ILE A 251 -4.17 -22.01 -10.78
C ILE A 251 -3.96 -20.51 -11.06
N TYR A 252 -3.85 -20.12 -12.33
CA TYR A 252 -3.44 -18.77 -12.73
C TYR A 252 -4.50 -18.03 -13.54
N LYS A 253 -4.70 -16.75 -13.21
CA LYS A 253 -5.52 -15.83 -14.03
C LYS A 253 -4.81 -15.53 -15.34
N LYS A 254 -5.57 -15.38 -16.44
CA LYS A 254 -5.06 -15.03 -17.78
C LYS A 254 -4.17 -13.78 -17.82
N LYS A 255 -4.41 -12.81 -16.92
CA LYS A 255 -3.59 -11.59 -16.80
C LYS A 255 -2.21 -11.83 -16.17
N SER A 256 -1.99 -12.97 -15.52
CA SER A 256 -0.70 -13.33 -14.91
C SER A 256 0.05 -14.34 -15.77
N VAL A 257 -0.67 -15.31 -16.34
CA VAL A 257 -0.10 -16.36 -17.19
C VAL A 257 -0.95 -16.45 -18.45
N LEU A 258 -0.30 -16.37 -19.61
CA LEU A 258 -0.94 -16.46 -20.91
C LEU A 258 -0.43 -17.70 -21.64
N ILE A 259 -1.32 -18.63 -21.95
CA ILE A 259 -0.98 -19.77 -22.79
C ILE A 259 -1.01 -19.31 -24.24
N VAL A 260 0.13 -19.36 -24.92
CA VAL A 260 0.31 -18.99 -26.33
C VAL A 260 0.38 -20.24 -27.20
N GLU A 261 0.01 -20.10 -28.47
CA GLU A 261 -0.03 -21.23 -29.41
C GLU A 261 1.34 -21.55 -30.02
N LYS A 262 2.14 -20.51 -30.28
CA LYS A 262 3.46 -20.66 -30.90
C LYS A 262 4.55 -20.70 -29.83
N ILE A 263 5.48 -21.64 -29.98
CA ILE A 263 6.62 -21.80 -29.06
C ILE A 263 7.47 -20.53 -29.04
N GLU A 264 7.71 -19.92 -30.20
CA GLU A 264 8.49 -18.69 -30.38
C GLU A 264 7.96 -17.48 -29.59
N ASP A 265 6.66 -17.43 -29.28
CA ASP A 265 6.05 -16.37 -28.49
C ASP A 265 6.14 -16.63 -26.97
N ALA A 266 6.58 -17.80 -26.56
CA ALA A 266 6.63 -18.22 -25.16
C ALA A 266 7.97 -17.90 -24.50
N GLU A 267 7.93 -17.73 -23.19
CA GLU A 267 9.10 -17.67 -22.32
C GLU A 267 9.33 -19.02 -21.63
N ILE A 268 8.25 -19.74 -21.37
CA ILE A 268 8.28 -21.08 -20.79
C ILE A 268 7.66 -22.03 -21.81
N VAL A 269 8.39 -23.09 -22.14
CA VAL A 269 7.91 -24.14 -23.02
C VAL A 269 7.73 -25.39 -22.18
N ILE A 270 6.51 -25.90 -22.09
CA ILE A 270 6.22 -27.18 -21.44
C ILE A 270 6.16 -28.23 -22.55
N ALA A 271 6.97 -29.28 -22.46
CA ALA A 271 7.01 -30.33 -23.48
C ALA A 271 7.11 -31.74 -22.89
N ASP A 272 6.52 -32.72 -23.57
CA ASP A 272 6.67 -34.17 -23.30
C ASP A 272 7.73 -34.83 -24.19
N SER A 273 8.44 -34.02 -25.00
CA SER A 273 9.48 -34.45 -25.93
C SER A 273 10.57 -33.39 -26.05
N ALA A 274 11.67 -33.74 -26.73
CA ALA A 274 12.73 -32.80 -27.04
C ALA A 274 12.21 -31.71 -28.01
N VAL A 275 12.29 -30.46 -27.57
CA VAL A 275 11.90 -29.28 -28.36
C VAL A 275 13.06 -28.31 -28.35
N ASN A 276 13.40 -27.77 -29.52
CA ASN A 276 14.40 -26.72 -29.63
C ASN A 276 13.80 -25.42 -29.06
N VAL A 277 14.44 -24.91 -28.01
CA VAL A 277 14.13 -23.62 -27.39
C VAL A 277 15.30 -22.67 -27.61
N ASN A 278 15.01 -21.37 -27.70
CA ASN A 278 16.06 -20.36 -27.81
C ASN A 278 16.62 -19.97 -26.43
N ASP A 279 17.69 -19.17 -26.41
CA ASP A 279 18.39 -18.77 -25.19
C ASP A 279 17.53 -17.95 -24.20
N HIS A 280 16.40 -17.40 -24.66
CA HIS A 280 15.47 -16.61 -23.86
C HIS A 280 14.31 -17.44 -23.31
N GLN A 281 14.30 -18.75 -23.59
CA GLN A 281 13.23 -19.67 -23.23
C GLN A 281 13.68 -20.72 -22.23
N VAL A 282 12.77 -21.12 -21.34
CA VAL A 282 13.00 -22.21 -20.40
C VAL A 282 12.10 -23.40 -20.73
N LEU A 283 12.74 -24.52 -21.01
CA LEU A 283 12.07 -25.79 -21.26
C LEU A 283 11.77 -26.51 -19.93
N PHE A 284 10.51 -26.87 -19.74
CA PHE A 284 10.05 -27.76 -18.67
C PHE A 284 9.58 -29.08 -19.28
N TYR A 285 10.34 -30.14 -19.02
CA TYR A 285 9.99 -31.48 -19.46
C TYR A 285 8.93 -32.11 -18.54
N PHE A 286 7.79 -32.51 -19.12
CA PHE A 286 6.66 -33.14 -18.46
C PHE A 286 6.39 -34.51 -19.09
N GLU A 287 7.10 -35.53 -18.59
CA GLU A 287 6.87 -36.93 -18.96
C GLU A 287 5.52 -37.45 -18.44
N ASP A 288 5.13 -37.01 -17.24
CA ASP A 288 3.90 -37.41 -16.56
C ASP A 288 3.25 -36.20 -15.86
N VAL A 289 2.03 -35.85 -16.29
CA VAL A 289 1.24 -34.75 -15.72
C VAL A 289 0.73 -35.06 -14.31
N HIS A 290 0.80 -36.29 -13.83
CA HIS A 290 0.43 -36.66 -12.47
C HIS A 290 1.59 -36.50 -11.48
N ARG A 291 2.82 -36.27 -11.97
CA ARG A 291 4.00 -36.10 -11.12
C ARG A 291 4.02 -34.73 -10.45
N ILE A 292 3.65 -34.69 -9.18
CA ILE A 292 3.55 -33.44 -8.41
C ILE A 292 4.88 -32.67 -8.27
N GLU A 293 6.01 -33.36 -8.26
CA GLU A 293 7.32 -32.72 -8.17
C GLU A 293 7.65 -31.87 -9.41
N THR A 294 7.17 -32.30 -10.59
CA THR A 294 7.32 -31.52 -11.83
C THR A 294 6.47 -30.25 -11.76
N TRP A 295 5.24 -30.37 -11.26
CA TRP A 295 4.36 -29.22 -11.01
C TRP A 295 4.96 -28.23 -10.00
N LYS A 296 5.56 -28.71 -8.91
CA LYS A 296 6.21 -27.82 -7.91
C LYS A 296 7.33 -27.01 -8.54
N LYS A 297 8.20 -27.63 -9.34
CA LYS A 297 9.29 -26.94 -10.03
C LYS A 297 8.77 -25.87 -10.99
N LEU A 298 7.75 -26.20 -11.78
CA LEU A 298 7.10 -25.26 -12.69
C LEU A 298 6.48 -24.09 -11.92
N ALA A 299 5.73 -24.37 -10.84
CA ALA A 299 5.07 -23.36 -10.04
C ALA A 299 6.08 -22.40 -9.37
N ILE A 300 7.18 -22.93 -8.80
CA ILE A 300 8.26 -22.13 -8.22
C ILE A 300 8.85 -21.19 -9.28
N TYR A 301 9.10 -21.71 -10.49
CA TYR A 301 9.68 -20.91 -11.57
C TYR A 301 8.72 -19.80 -12.04
N ILE A 302 7.46 -20.14 -12.37
CA ILE A 302 6.43 -19.17 -12.76
C ILE A 302 6.30 -18.10 -11.68
N GLN A 303 6.24 -18.49 -10.41
CA GLN A 303 6.11 -17.56 -9.29
C GLN A 303 7.34 -16.65 -9.16
N THR A 304 8.54 -17.19 -9.37
CA THR A 304 9.79 -16.42 -9.37
C THR A 304 9.79 -15.37 -10.48
N VAL A 305 9.38 -15.74 -11.70
CA VAL A 305 9.29 -14.80 -12.84
C VAL A 305 8.23 -13.73 -12.57
N LEU A 306 7.06 -14.11 -12.05
CA LEU A 306 5.99 -13.17 -11.69
C LEU A 306 6.44 -12.18 -10.60
N ILE A 307 7.15 -12.65 -9.57
CA ILE A 307 7.69 -11.79 -8.52
C ILE A 307 8.71 -10.85 -9.14
N LYS A 308 9.71 -11.37 -9.87
CA LYS A 308 10.74 -10.56 -10.54
C LYS A 308 10.10 -9.47 -11.38
N ARG A 309 9.16 -9.78 -12.29
CA ARG A 309 8.49 -8.75 -13.11
C ARG A 309 7.79 -7.66 -12.30
N ARG A 310 7.28 -8.00 -11.11
CA ARG A 310 6.60 -7.03 -10.24
C ARG A 310 7.57 -6.22 -9.41
N THR A 311 8.68 -6.80 -8.97
CA THR A 311 9.63 -6.17 -8.03
C THR A 311 10.88 -5.60 -8.70
N GLN A 312 11.28 -6.15 -9.83
CA GLN A 312 12.49 -5.86 -10.59
C GLN A 312 12.15 -5.72 -12.07
N LEU A 313 12.19 -4.50 -12.59
CA LEU A 313 12.37 -4.29 -14.03
C LEU A 313 13.72 -3.61 -14.23
N ASN A 314 14.57 -4.35 -14.94
CA ASN A 314 15.83 -3.90 -15.50
C ASN A 314 15.53 -2.76 -16.48
N ILE A 315 16.22 -1.63 -16.30
CA ILE A 315 16.59 -0.74 -17.41
C ILE A 315 17.78 -1.42 -18.08
#